data_AF-A0A0B7BDZ2-F1
#
_entry.id   AF-A0A0B7BDZ2-F1
#
_cell.length_a   1.000
_cell.length_b   1.000
_cell.length_c   1.000
_cell.angle_alpha   90.00
_cell.angle_beta   90.00
_cell.angle_gamma   90.00
#
_symmetry.space_group_name_H-M   'P 1'
#
loop_
_entity.id
_entity.type
_entity.pdbx_description
1 polymer ?
#
loop_
_entity_poly.entity_id
_entity_poly.type
_entity_poly.pdbx_seq_one_letter_code
_entity_poly.pdbx_strand_id
1 'polypeptide(L)'
;MLSVDGGPDENPRYQKVIDVAIHHFLKQNLDALFVATNAPGRSAFNRVERRMAPLSRELSGLILPHEHFGSHLDSQGRTIDEELEKSNFKYAGETLSEEWTQATLDNFPTVAEYIVPEVSELETESLLTKDQDWYKNHVRTSQYFLQIVKCHNENCCQPIRSSYFDIVADRFLPPPIPVCQTTGGLKAPDASESDLHRFPSLFFNQSLKLDNMLPRSAKAFKILPYDLYCPSIQSSLVERICKICHLYVASQVMLKKHVQLHRQRDLGPGQLAHAPPQPQRIRPVQVAAKRHIELMAFIAHREMLSAEWLDEDDVDLSDMLVPEGDINDKSATMPIVTIEEHLASPWEDDRR
;
A
#
# COMPACT_ATOMS: atom_id res chain seq x y z
N MET A 1 4.87 -12.69 6.53
CA MET A 1 3.83 -11.79 5.99
C MET A 1 3.85 -10.54 6.85
N LEU A 2 4.11 -9.37 6.25
CA LEU A 2 4.07 -8.09 6.96
C LEU A 2 2.71 -7.45 6.66
N SER A 3 1.81 -7.42 7.65
CA SER A 3 0.63 -6.57 7.56
C SER A 3 1.05 -5.22 8.11
N VAL A 4 0.92 -4.18 7.31
CA VAL A 4 1.24 -2.82 7.75
C VAL A 4 -0.09 -2.17 8.11
N ASP A 5 -0.10 -1.43 9.21
CA ASP A 5 -1.16 -0.46 9.39
C ASP A 5 -0.95 0.62 8.31
N GLY A 6 -2.01 0.93 7.59
CA GLY A 6 -1.91 1.61 6.32
C GLY A 6 -3.15 2.44 6.05
N GLY A 7 -3.04 3.74 6.23
CA GLY A 7 -4.04 4.70 5.73
C GLY A 7 -4.14 4.65 4.20
N PRO A 8 -5.07 5.41 3.60
CA PRO A 8 -5.23 5.48 2.14
C PRO A 8 -3.94 5.82 1.37
N ASP A 9 -2.98 6.46 2.06
CA ASP A 9 -1.70 6.96 1.53
C ASP A 9 -0.56 5.93 1.56
N GLU A 10 -0.77 4.81 2.25
CA GLU A 10 0.22 3.74 2.45
C GLU A 10 -0.15 2.47 1.66
N ASN A 11 -1.00 2.64 0.64
CA ASN A 11 -1.48 1.52 -0.16
C ASN A 11 -0.30 0.76 -0.81
N PRO A 12 -0.25 -0.58 -0.73
CA PRO A 12 0.83 -1.41 -1.29
C PRO A 12 1.03 -1.29 -2.80
N ARG A 13 0.07 -0.70 -3.54
CA ARG A 13 0.18 -0.46 -4.97
C ARG A 13 0.99 0.79 -5.33
N TYR A 14 1.27 1.67 -4.37
CA TYR A 14 2.01 2.90 -4.64
C TYR A 14 3.50 2.63 -4.83
N GLN A 15 4.09 3.33 -5.79
CA GLN A 15 5.46 3.10 -6.21
C GLN A 15 6.46 3.25 -5.05
N LYS A 16 6.30 4.28 -4.21
CA LYS A 16 7.14 4.49 -3.01
C LYS A 16 7.14 3.29 -2.06
N VAL A 17 5.96 2.72 -1.79
CA VAL A 17 5.80 1.58 -0.88
C VAL A 17 6.45 0.35 -1.50
N ILE A 18 6.31 0.18 -2.80
CA ILE A 18 6.93 -0.92 -3.54
C ILE A 18 8.47 -0.78 -3.53
N ASP A 19 9.00 0.42 -3.74
CA ASP A 19 10.45 0.66 -3.77
C ASP A 19 11.09 0.43 -2.39
N VAL A 20 10.46 0.93 -1.33
CA VAL A 20 10.89 0.65 0.06
C VAL A 20 10.79 -0.84 0.37
N ALA A 21 9.72 -1.51 -0.06
CA ALA A 21 9.58 -2.96 0.11
C ALA A 21 10.67 -3.75 -0.64
N ILE A 22 11.02 -3.34 -1.87
CA ILE A 22 12.13 -3.92 -2.64
C ILE A 22 13.46 -3.69 -1.91
N HIS A 23 13.71 -2.47 -1.41
CA HIS A 23 14.91 -2.16 -0.65
C HIS A 23 15.06 -3.12 0.54
N HIS A 24 14.04 -3.26 1.38
CA HIS A 24 14.10 -4.15 2.54
C HIS A 24 14.22 -5.62 2.16
N PHE A 25 13.50 -6.05 1.10
CA PHE A 25 13.61 -7.40 0.58
C PHE A 25 15.05 -7.77 0.19
N LEU A 26 15.73 -6.85 -0.52
CA LEU A 26 17.12 -7.04 -0.94
C LEU A 26 18.09 -6.93 0.23
N LYS A 27 17.99 -5.86 1.03
CA LYS A 27 18.90 -5.57 2.15
C LYS A 27 18.89 -6.69 3.19
N GLN A 28 17.71 -7.22 3.51
CA GLN A 28 17.55 -8.30 4.50
C GLN A 28 17.63 -9.71 3.88
N ASN A 29 17.83 -9.81 2.55
CA ASN A 29 17.89 -11.06 1.80
C ASN A 29 16.66 -11.97 2.05
N LEU A 30 15.46 -11.38 2.09
CA LEU A 30 14.23 -12.11 2.39
C LEU A 30 13.88 -13.11 1.28
N ASP A 31 13.27 -14.24 1.63
CA ASP A 31 12.79 -15.19 0.61
C ASP A 31 11.43 -14.79 0.04
N ALA A 32 10.58 -14.19 0.88
CA ALA A 32 9.31 -13.62 0.52
C ALA A 32 8.98 -12.43 1.43
N LEU A 33 8.46 -11.36 0.86
CA LEU A 33 7.89 -10.19 1.53
C LEU A 33 6.47 -9.98 1.02
N PHE A 34 5.55 -9.77 1.95
CA PHE A 34 4.15 -9.51 1.67
C PHE A 34 3.77 -8.25 2.40
N VAL A 35 3.14 -7.31 1.72
CA VAL A 35 2.65 -6.06 2.28
C VAL A 35 1.15 -5.99 1.99
N ALA A 36 0.33 -5.93 3.02
CA ALA A 36 -1.13 -5.89 2.91
C ALA A 36 -1.68 -4.70 3.68
N THR A 37 -2.71 -4.06 3.12
CA THR A 37 -3.52 -3.07 3.84
C THR A 37 -5.00 -3.40 3.68
N ASN A 38 -5.84 -2.82 4.53
CA ASN A 38 -7.29 -2.98 4.39
C ASN A 38 -7.85 -2.01 3.35
N ALA A 39 -8.99 -2.36 2.78
CA ALA A 39 -9.73 -1.44 1.93
C ALA A 39 -10.23 -0.23 2.76
N PRO A 40 -10.40 0.95 2.15
CA PRO A 40 -11.00 2.11 2.82
C PRO A 40 -12.34 1.78 3.47
N GLY A 41 -12.61 2.35 4.64
CA GLY A 41 -13.83 2.08 5.42
C GLY A 41 -13.83 0.72 6.14
N ARG A 42 -12.71 -0.02 6.12
CA ARG A 42 -12.54 -1.28 6.86
C ARG A 42 -11.55 -1.19 8.03
N SER A 43 -11.13 0.02 8.43
CA SER A 43 -10.21 0.25 9.55
C SER A 43 -10.66 -0.42 10.85
N ALA A 44 -11.97 -0.44 11.14
CA ALA A 44 -12.53 -1.15 12.29
C ALA A 44 -12.23 -2.68 12.31
N PHE A 45 -11.89 -3.27 11.16
CA PHE A 45 -11.52 -4.68 11.02
C PHE A 45 -10.00 -4.88 10.87
N ASN A 46 -9.23 -3.79 10.88
CA ASN A 46 -7.78 -3.84 10.80
C ASN A 46 -7.22 -4.52 12.06
N ARG A 47 -6.70 -5.73 11.88
CA ARG A 47 -6.14 -6.51 12.98
C ARG A 47 -4.91 -5.86 13.60
N VAL A 48 -4.16 -5.07 12.82
CA VAL A 48 -2.99 -4.35 13.34
C VAL A 48 -3.48 -3.23 14.26
N GLU A 49 -4.36 -2.34 13.77
CA GLU A 49 -4.97 -1.27 14.58
C GLU A 49 -5.62 -1.83 15.86
N ARG A 50 -6.41 -2.91 15.74
CA ARG A 50 -7.06 -3.55 16.89
C ARG A 50 -6.07 -4.13 17.90
N ARG A 51 -4.93 -4.67 17.44
CA ARG A 51 -3.89 -5.17 18.35
C ARG A 51 -3.09 -4.05 18.99
N MET A 52 -3.02 -2.88 18.35
CA MET A 52 -2.40 -1.68 18.91
C MET A 52 -3.33 -0.91 19.86
N ALA A 53 -4.64 -1.18 19.87
CA ALA A 53 -5.61 -0.50 20.73
C ALA A 53 -5.21 -0.38 22.22
N PRO A 54 -4.55 -1.39 22.86
CA PRO A 54 -4.07 -1.24 24.24
C PRO A 54 -3.04 -0.10 24.40
N LEU A 55 -2.21 0.17 23.39
CA LEU A 55 -1.26 1.28 23.40
C LEU A 55 -1.97 2.63 23.44
N SER A 56 -3.07 2.78 22.69
CA SER A 56 -3.88 4.00 22.71
C SER A 56 -4.55 4.23 24.07
N ARG A 57 -4.89 3.16 24.78
CA ARG A 57 -5.48 3.25 26.13
C ARG A 57 -4.49 3.84 27.14
N GLU A 58 -3.23 3.42 27.12
CA GLU A 58 -2.21 3.94 28.04
C GLU A 58 -1.94 5.44 27.81
N LEU A 59 -2.13 5.92 26.58
CA LEU A 59 -2.02 7.34 26.25
C LEU A 59 -3.29 8.15 26.56
N SER A 60 -4.40 7.49 26.92
CA SER A 60 -5.66 8.17 27.15
C SER A 60 -5.57 9.08 28.39
N GLY A 61 -5.69 10.39 28.18
CA GLY A 61 -5.56 11.38 29.24
C GLY A 61 -4.12 11.79 29.56
N LEU A 62 -3.13 11.28 28.82
CA LEU A 62 -1.76 11.76 28.93
C LEU A 62 -1.66 13.19 28.36
N ILE A 63 -1.24 14.13 29.20
CA ILE A 63 -1.01 15.52 28.81
C ILE A 63 0.49 15.75 28.71
N LEU A 64 0.99 15.93 27.50
CA LEU A 64 2.39 16.25 27.26
C LEU A 64 2.56 17.76 27.12
N PRO A 65 3.47 18.39 27.88
CA PRO A 65 3.76 19.80 27.71
C PRO A 65 4.46 20.02 26.36
N HIS A 66 3.84 20.81 25.49
CA HIS A 66 4.42 21.16 24.18
C HIS A 66 5.69 22.04 24.30
N GLU A 67 5.91 22.69 25.46
CA GLU A 67 7.01 23.63 25.71
C GLU A 67 7.89 23.22 26.91
N HIS A 68 8.18 21.93 27.05
CA HIS A 68 8.92 21.39 28.19
C HIS A 68 10.24 22.15 28.52
N PHE A 69 11.00 22.52 27.48
CA PHE A 69 12.25 23.28 27.60
C PHE A 69 12.08 24.79 27.41
N GLY A 70 10.83 25.26 27.24
CA GLY A 70 10.49 26.65 26.99
C GLY A 70 9.70 26.86 25.70
N SER A 71 9.14 28.06 25.58
CA SER A 71 8.33 28.47 24.44
C SER A 71 9.20 28.65 23.19
N HIS A 72 8.86 27.91 22.14
CA HIS A 72 9.48 27.94 20.82
C HIS A 72 8.54 28.54 19.76
N LEU A 73 7.38 29.06 20.19
CA LEU A 73 6.33 29.58 19.32
C LEU A 73 6.11 31.08 19.59
N ASP A 74 5.80 31.83 18.54
CA ASP A 74 5.32 33.21 18.68
C ASP A 74 3.85 33.28 19.12
N SER A 75 3.33 34.49 19.29
CA SER A 75 1.93 34.73 19.63
C SER A 75 0.92 34.30 18.55
N GLN A 76 1.39 33.89 17.37
CA GLN A 76 0.59 33.34 16.28
C GLN A 76 0.75 31.82 16.13
N GLY A 77 1.53 31.17 17.01
CA GLY A 77 1.79 29.74 16.99
C GLY A 77 2.81 29.31 15.93
N ARG A 78 3.66 30.23 15.44
CA ARG A 78 4.73 29.92 14.49
C ARG A 78 6.03 29.68 15.21
N THR A 79 6.80 28.70 14.73
CA THR A 79 8.14 28.41 15.23
C THR A 79 9.06 29.62 15.13
N ILE A 80 9.64 30.01 16.26
CA ILE A 80 10.69 31.04 16.34
C ILE A 80 12.07 30.44 16.66
N ASP A 81 12.10 29.20 17.17
CA ASP A 81 13.32 28.47 17.50
C ASP A 81 13.17 27.00 17.11
N GLU A 82 13.70 26.65 15.94
CA GLU A 82 13.60 25.29 15.37
C GLU A 82 14.36 24.26 16.23
N GLU A 83 15.48 24.62 16.83
CA GLU A 83 16.27 23.70 17.66
C GLU A 83 15.55 23.40 18.98
N LEU A 84 14.91 24.42 19.57
CA LEU A 84 14.08 24.25 20.75
C LEU A 84 12.79 23.47 20.45
N GLU A 85 12.17 23.68 19.28
CA GLU A 85 11.04 22.86 18.82
C GLU A 85 11.44 21.39 18.70
N LYS A 86 12.55 21.08 18.02
CA LYS A 86 13.07 19.71 17.89
C LYS A 86 13.34 19.08 19.26
N SER A 87 13.92 19.84 20.19
CA SER A 87 14.19 19.36 21.55
C SER A 87 12.90 19.04 22.31
N ASN A 88 11.88 19.91 22.22
CA ASN A 88 10.56 19.68 22.81
C ASN A 88 9.84 18.47 22.18
N PHE A 89 9.92 18.33 20.85
CA PHE A 89 9.32 17.22 20.12
C PHE A 89 9.99 15.88 20.48
N LYS A 90 11.33 15.88 20.57
CA LYS A 90 12.12 14.73 21.04
C LYS A 90 11.68 14.31 22.44
N TYR A 91 11.57 15.25 23.38
CA TYR A 91 11.12 14.95 24.74
C TYR A 91 9.72 14.31 24.77
N ALA A 92 8.78 14.83 23.98
CA ALA A 92 7.44 14.24 23.86
C ALA A 92 7.52 12.81 23.29
N GLY A 93 8.30 12.58 22.24
CA GLY A 93 8.50 11.26 21.64
C GLY A 93 9.16 10.25 22.59
N GLU A 94 10.18 10.65 23.34
CA GLU A 94 10.84 9.83 24.35
C GLU A 94 9.88 9.47 25.47
N THR A 95 9.10 10.44 25.97
CA THR A 95 8.07 10.20 26.99
C THR A 95 7.03 9.19 26.52
N LEU A 96 6.51 9.34 25.29
CA LEU A 96 5.57 8.37 24.70
C LEU A 96 6.17 6.97 24.58
N SER A 97 7.45 6.89 24.23
CA SER A 97 8.15 5.61 24.09
C SER A 97 8.33 4.92 25.44
N GLU A 98 8.60 5.67 26.50
CA GLU A 98 8.66 5.15 27.87
C GLU A 98 7.30 4.61 28.34
N GLU A 99 6.21 5.33 28.10
CA GLU A 99 4.85 4.89 28.44
C GLU A 99 4.48 3.60 27.68
N TRP A 100 4.72 3.55 26.37
CA TRP A 100 4.43 2.35 25.57
C TRP A 100 5.30 1.15 25.93
N THR A 101 6.55 1.35 26.33
CA THR A 101 7.45 0.26 26.75
C THR A 101 6.95 -0.45 28.02
N GLN A 102 6.17 0.24 28.86
CA GLN A 102 5.54 -0.37 30.04
C GLN A 102 4.34 -1.25 29.69
N ALA A 103 3.77 -1.11 28.49
CA ALA A 103 2.63 -1.90 28.04
C ALA A 103 3.03 -3.32 27.63
N THR A 104 2.13 -4.26 27.85
CA THR A 104 2.26 -5.64 27.33
C THR A 104 1.23 -5.91 26.25
N LEU A 105 1.67 -6.34 25.07
CA LEU A 105 0.80 -6.71 23.96
C LEU A 105 0.83 -8.24 23.77
N ASP A 106 -0.33 -8.88 23.91
CA ASP A 106 -0.49 -10.34 23.74
C ASP A 106 0.47 -11.19 24.61
N ASN A 107 0.74 -10.72 25.83
CA ASN A 107 1.72 -11.30 26.76
C ASN A 107 3.19 -11.18 26.33
N PHE A 108 3.49 -10.34 25.34
CA PHE A 108 4.85 -9.97 24.98
C PHE A 108 5.17 -8.55 25.46
N PRO A 109 6.41 -8.30 25.93
CA PRO A 109 6.85 -6.95 26.27
C PRO A 109 6.86 -6.07 25.02
N THR A 110 6.39 -4.84 25.17
CA THR A 110 6.46 -3.84 24.10
C THR A 110 7.83 -3.17 24.14
N VAL A 111 8.42 -2.94 22.96
CA VAL A 111 9.62 -2.13 22.81
C VAL A 111 9.22 -0.92 21.98
N ALA A 112 9.30 0.27 22.56
CA ALA A 112 9.05 1.52 21.86
C ALA A 112 10.29 2.41 22.00
N GLU A 113 10.67 3.06 20.90
CA GLU A 113 11.84 3.94 20.84
C GLU A 113 11.47 5.17 20.02
N TYR A 114 11.88 6.34 20.51
CA TYR A 114 11.78 7.56 19.73
C TYR A 114 12.84 7.55 18.64
N ILE A 115 12.38 7.72 17.41
CA ILE A 115 13.25 7.72 16.24
C ILE A 115 13.38 9.16 15.74
N VAL A 116 14.62 9.64 15.67
CA VAL A 116 14.96 10.96 15.13
C VAL A 116 14.74 10.94 13.60
N PRO A 117 13.86 11.81 13.04
CA PRO A 117 13.54 11.80 11.63
C PRO A 117 14.76 11.89 10.71
N GLU A 118 15.69 12.81 10.99
CA GLU A 118 16.84 13.12 10.13
C GLU A 118 17.82 11.95 9.92
N VAL A 119 17.82 10.97 10.81
CA VAL A 119 18.71 9.78 10.73
C VAL A 119 17.95 8.49 10.39
N SER A 120 16.62 8.55 10.31
CA SER A 120 15.79 7.37 10.13
C SER A 120 15.08 7.29 8.81
N GLU A 121 14.82 8.45 8.18
CA GLU A 121 14.22 8.50 6.86
C GLU A 121 15.19 7.86 5.84
N LEU A 122 14.66 6.91 5.09
CA LEU A 122 15.39 6.34 3.96
C LEU A 122 15.41 7.40 2.84
N GLU A 123 16.58 7.96 2.57
CA GLU A 123 16.76 8.80 1.39
C GLU A 123 16.46 7.98 0.14
N THR A 124 15.58 8.48 -0.73
CA THR A 124 15.16 7.80 -1.98
C THR A 124 16.36 7.38 -2.84
N GLU A 125 17.41 8.21 -2.84
CA GLU A 125 18.67 7.98 -3.57
C GLU A 125 19.48 6.79 -3.03
N SER A 126 19.28 6.44 -1.75
CA SER A 126 19.94 5.33 -1.08
C SER A 126 19.21 3.98 -1.27
N LEU A 127 18.05 3.98 -1.93
CA LEU A 127 17.25 2.77 -2.08
C LEU A 127 17.95 1.77 -3.01
N LEU A 128 18.03 0.51 -2.56
CA LEU A 128 18.44 -0.59 -3.43
C LEU A 128 17.34 -0.81 -4.46
N THR A 129 17.61 -0.41 -5.69
CA THR A 129 16.69 -0.60 -6.82
C THR A 129 17.06 -1.81 -7.65
N LYS A 130 16.08 -2.30 -8.41
CA LYS A 130 16.26 -3.35 -9.40
C LYS A 130 15.62 -2.93 -10.71
N ASP A 131 16.14 -3.49 -11.79
CA ASP A 131 15.56 -3.26 -13.10
C ASP A 131 14.15 -3.87 -13.20
N GLN A 132 13.48 -3.52 -14.28
CA GLN A 132 12.11 -3.93 -14.52
C GLN A 132 11.97 -5.41 -14.90
N ASP A 133 13.06 -6.06 -15.29
CA ASP A 133 13.09 -7.49 -15.58
C ASP A 133 13.05 -8.31 -14.30
N TRP A 134 13.85 -7.90 -13.33
CA TRP A 134 13.76 -8.38 -11.97
C TRP A 134 12.36 -8.08 -11.43
N TYR A 135 11.85 -6.85 -11.56
CA TYR A 135 10.51 -6.48 -11.09
C TYR A 135 9.43 -7.45 -11.61
N LYS A 136 9.37 -7.68 -12.93
CA LYS A 136 8.40 -8.59 -13.56
C LYS A 136 8.50 -10.02 -13.00
N ASN A 137 9.69 -10.48 -12.65
CA ASN A 137 9.92 -11.84 -12.17
C ASN A 137 9.70 -12.01 -10.66
N HIS A 138 9.79 -10.92 -9.90
CA HIS A 138 9.83 -10.96 -8.43
C HIS A 138 8.63 -10.31 -7.77
N VAL A 139 7.94 -9.38 -8.44
CA VAL A 139 6.90 -8.54 -7.84
C VAL A 139 5.53 -8.86 -8.43
N ARG A 140 4.51 -8.99 -7.57
CA ARG A 140 3.10 -9.04 -7.94
C ARG A 140 2.35 -7.97 -7.17
N THR A 141 1.74 -7.04 -7.89
CA THR A 141 0.93 -5.97 -7.31
C THR A 141 -0.54 -6.33 -7.39
N SER A 142 -1.28 -5.90 -6.38
CA SER A 142 -2.74 -5.90 -6.34
C SER A 142 -3.22 -4.61 -5.65
N GLN A 143 -4.52 -4.39 -5.64
CA GLN A 143 -5.13 -3.16 -5.13
C GLN A 143 -4.84 -2.91 -3.64
N TYR A 144 -4.69 -3.97 -2.85
CA TYR A 144 -4.47 -3.89 -1.39
C TYR A 144 -3.40 -4.86 -0.89
N PHE A 145 -2.65 -5.49 -1.80
CA PHE A 145 -1.67 -6.52 -1.46
C PHE A 145 -0.50 -6.52 -2.45
N LEU A 146 0.72 -6.59 -1.93
CA LEU A 146 1.96 -6.67 -2.67
C LEU A 146 2.69 -7.94 -2.26
N GLN A 147 3.23 -8.64 -3.25
CA GLN A 147 4.07 -9.82 -3.04
C GLN A 147 5.42 -9.61 -3.73
N ILE A 148 6.50 -9.82 -3.00
CA ILE A 148 7.87 -9.85 -3.51
C ILE A 148 8.50 -11.18 -3.10
N VAL A 149 8.90 -12.01 -4.06
CA VAL A 149 9.35 -13.38 -3.77
C VAL A 149 10.60 -13.72 -4.58
N LYS A 150 11.58 -14.39 -3.95
CA LYS A 150 12.77 -14.92 -4.64
C LYS A 150 12.39 -15.85 -5.79
N CYS A 151 13.28 -15.98 -6.76
CA CYS A 151 13.21 -16.97 -7.83
C CYS A 151 14.24 -18.06 -7.59
N HIS A 152 14.10 -19.18 -8.29
CA HIS A 152 15.02 -20.31 -8.21
C HIS A 152 16.31 -20.11 -9.03
N ASN A 153 16.48 -18.96 -9.69
CA ASN A 153 17.70 -18.66 -10.45
C ASN A 153 18.79 -18.15 -9.51
N GLU A 154 19.81 -18.96 -9.28
CA GLU A 154 20.96 -18.65 -8.40
C GLU A 154 21.79 -17.46 -8.90
N ASN A 155 21.75 -17.15 -10.20
CA ASN A 155 22.38 -15.94 -10.74
C ASN A 155 21.58 -14.67 -10.44
N CYS A 156 20.33 -14.80 -9.99
CA CYS A 156 19.41 -13.70 -9.73
C CYS A 156 19.17 -13.49 -8.23
N CYS A 157 18.98 -14.58 -7.48
CA CYS A 157 18.68 -14.56 -6.05
C CYS A 157 19.72 -15.37 -5.27
N GLN A 158 20.06 -14.87 -4.08
CA GLN A 158 20.81 -15.62 -3.09
C GLN A 158 20.03 -16.88 -2.65
N PRO A 159 20.71 -17.90 -2.11
CA PRO A 159 20.07 -19.13 -1.67
C PRO A 159 18.85 -18.89 -0.79
N ILE A 160 17.83 -19.71 -1.00
CA ILE A 160 16.59 -19.70 -0.22
C ILE A 160 16.91 -20.19 1.20
N ARG A 161 16.44 -19.48 2.22
CA ARG A 161 16.76 -19.75 3.64
C ARG A 161 15.59 -20.34 4.44
N SER A 162 14.39 -20.34 3.87
CA SER A 162 13.14 -20.75 4.52
C SER A 162 12.43 -21.86 3.74
N SER A 163 11.53 -22.57 4.43
CA SER A 163 10.64 -23.59 3.84
C SER A 163 9.45 -22.99 3.08
N TYR A 164 9.54 -21.73 2.64
CA TYR A 164 8.43 -21.04 1.98
C TYR A 164 7.96 -21.78 0.72
N PHE A 165 8.89 -22.25 -0.10
CA PHE A 165 8.60 -22.92 -1.36
C PHE A 165 8.06 -24.34 -1.19
N ASP A 166 8.21 -24.94 0.01
CA ASP A 166 7.55 -26.21 0.35
C ASP A 166 6.04 -26.05 0.50
N ILE A 167 5.59 -24.83 0.83
CA ILE A 167 4.17 -24.48 1.02
C ILE A 167 3.61 -23.78 -0.23
N VAL A 168 4.41 -22.90 -0.85
CA VAL A 168 4.02 -22.10 -2.01
C VAL A 168 4.97 -22.36 -3.17
N ALA A 169 4.81 -23.53 -3.80
CA ALA A 169 5.67 -23.99 -4.89
C ALA A 169 5.70 -23.02 -6.08
N ASP A 170 4.55 -22.42 -6.42
CA ASP A 170 4.40 -21.45 -7.52
C ASP A 170 4.95 -20.05 -7.22
N ARG A 171 5.69 -19.91 -6.10
CA ARG A 171 6.32 -18.70 -5.59
C ARG A 171 5.34 -17.64 -5.09
N PHE A 172 4.24 -17.38 -5.78
CA PHE A 172 3.28 -16.35 -5.38
C PHE A 172 2.01 -16.96 -4.81
N LEU A 173 1.40 -16.28 -3.85
CA LEU A 173 0.07 -16.65 -3.36
C LEU A 173 -0.94 -16.50 -4.52
N PRO A 174 -1.83 -17.49 -4.71
CA PRO A 174 -2.84 -17.43 -5.76
C PRO A 174 -3.88 -16.34 -5.46
N PRO A 175 -4.56 -15.81 -6.49
CA PRO A 175 -5.73 -14.94 -6.30
C PRO A 175 -6.73 -15.57 -5.33
N PRO A 176 -7.35 -14.79 -4.43
CA PRO A 176 -8.49 -15.27 -3.66
C PRO A 176 -9.68 -15.52 -4.61
N ILE A 177 -10.12 -16.78 -4.69
CA ILE A 177 -11.25 -17.19 -5.53
C ILE A 177 -12.40 -17.65 -4.63
N PRO A 178 -13.60 -17.05 -4.72
CA PRO A 178 -14.74 -17.52 -3.97
C PRO A 178 -15.24 -18.85 -4.53
N VAL A 179 -15.84 -19.67 -3.66
CA VAL A 179 -16.33 -20.99 -4.03
C VAL A 179 -17.75 -21.18 -3.51
N CYS A 180 -18.62 -21.72 -4.37
CA CYS A 180 -19.96 -22.14 -4.01
C CYS A 180 -20.17 -23.63 -4.33
N GLN A 181 -20.98 -24.31 -3.51
CA GLN A 181 -21.41 -25.67 -3.77
C GLN A 181 -22.60 -25.65 -4.74
N THR A 182 -22.49 -26.37 -5.85
CA THR A 182 -23.58 -26.57 -6.81
C THR A 182 -23.95 -28.05 -6.88
N THR A 183 -25.04 -28.37 -7.58
CA THR A 183 -25.42 -29.77 -7.89
C THR A 183 -24.36 -30.50 -8.72
N GLY A 184 -23.52 -29.77 -9.45
CA GLY A 184 -22.39 -30.29 -10.21
C GLY A 184 -21.04 -30.23 -9.49
N GLY A 185 -21.02 -30.03 -8.17
CA GLY A 185 -19.80 -29.89 -7.37
C GLY A 185 -19.43 -28.43 -7.06
N LEU A 186 -18.21 -28.20 -6.59
CA LEU A 186 -17.71 -26.87 -6.26
C LEU A 186 -17.42 -26.07 -7.54
N LYS A 187 -17.86 -24.82 -7.57
CA LYS A 187 -17.59 -23.87 -8.67
C LYS A 187 -17.25 -22.48 -8.12
N ALA A 188 -16.54 -21.70 -8.92
CA ALA A 188 -16.39 -20.28 -8.67
C ALA A 188 -17.55 -19.52 -9.34
N PRO A 189 -18.26 -18.62 -8.62
CA PRO A 189 -19.30 -17.78 -9.20
C PRO A 189 -18.69 -16.74 -10.15
N ASP A 190 -19.51 -16.10 -10.98
CA ASP A 190 -19.05 -14.95 -11.76
C ASP A 190 -18.70 -13.76 -10.83
N ALA A 191 -17.74 -12.94 -11.24
CA ALA A 191 -17.25 -11.82 -10.43
C ALA A 191 -18.34 -10.75 -10.19
N SER A 192 -19.36 -10.69 -11.05
CA SER A 192 -20.53 -9.82 -10.90
C SER A 192 -21.51 -10.27 -9.82
N GLU A 193 -21.42 -11.51 -9.32
CA GLU A 193 -22.33 -12.08 -8.33
C GLU A 193 -21.79 -11.94 -6.89
N SER A 194 -21.45 -10.71 -6.49
CA SER A 194 -20.74 -10.41 -5.23
C SER A 194 -21.38 -10.96 -3.96
N ASP A 195 -22.71 -10.98 -3.90
CA ASP A 195 -23.47 -11.31 -2.68
C ASP A 195 -23.35 -12.79 -2.26
N LEU A 196 -22.81 -13.64 -3.14
CA LEU A 196 -22.61 -15.07 -2.92
C LEU A 196 -21.14 -15.44 -2.66
N HIS A 197 -20.23 -14.47 -2.65
CA HIS A 197 -18.80 -14.75 -2.57
C HIS A 197 -18.40 -15.22 -1.17
N ARG A 198 -18.05 -16.50 -1.07
CA ARG A 198 -17.41 -17.09 0.12
C ARG A 198 -16.02 -17.52 -0.23
N PHE A 199 -15.04 -16.85 0.36
CA PHE A 199 -13.63 -17.15 0.14
C PHE A 199 -13.18 -18.26 1.09
N PRO A 200 -12.58 -19.34 0.57
CA PRO A 200 -11.99 -20.35 1.41
C PRO A 200 -10.67 -19.86 2.03
N SER A 201 -10.11 -20.65 2.96
CA SER A 201 -8.76 -20.39 3.47
C SER A 201 -7.71 -20.48 2.35
N LEU A 202 -6.57 -19.82 2.53
CA LEU A 202 -5.46 -19.84 1.58
C LEU A 202 -5.05 -21.28 1.20
N PHE A 203 -4.86 -22.15 2.19
CA PHE A 203 -4.43 -23.54 1.96
C PHE A 203 -5.48 -24.36 1.19
N PHE A 204 -6.76 -24.11 1.46
CA PHE A 204 -7.81 -24.75 0.67
C PHE A 204 -7.80 -24.21 -0.76
N ASN A 205 -7.68 -22.90 -0.95
CA ASN A 205 -7.58 -22.26 -2.27
C ASN A 205 -6.39 -22.81 -3.08
N GLN A 206 -5.23 -22.99 -2.45
CA GLN A 206 -4.04 -23.61 -3.07
C GLN A 206 -4.27 -25.07 -3.49
N SER A 207 -5.17 -25.77 -2.82
CA SER A 207 -5.51 -27.16 -3.14
C SER A 207 -6.56 -27.28 -4.26
N LEU A 208 -7.19 -26.18 -4.68
CA LEU A 208 -8.24 -26.19 -5.69
C LEU A 208 -7.65 -26.32 -7.10
N LYS A 209 -8.26 -27.20 -7.90
CA LYS A 209 -8.01 -27.28 -9.34
C LYS A 209 -8.86 -26.24 -10.07
N LEU A 210 -8.40 -24.99 -10.06
CA LEU A 210 -9.15 -23.83 -10.54
C LEU A 210 -9.63 -23.96 -12.00
N ASP A 211 -8.86 -24.61 -12.88
CA ASP A 211 -9.20 -24.74 -14.31
C ASP A 211 -10.60 -25.29 -14.58
N ASN A 212 -11.08 -26.18 -13.72
CA ASN A 212 -12.40 -26.81 -13.85
C ASN A 212 -13.51 -26.05 -13.10
N MET A 213 -13.12 -25.14 -12.19
CA MET A 213 -14.05 -24.43 -11.30
C MET A 213 -14.35 -23.02 -11.78
N LEU A 214 -13.41 -22.38 -12.48
CA LEU A 214 -13.54 -21.00 -12.93
C LEU A 214 -14.71 -20.80 -13.91
N PRO A 215 -15.42 -19.66 -13.83
CA PRO A 215 -16.44 -19.30 -14.80
C PRO A 215 -15.83 -19.02 -16.18
N ARG A 216 -16.65 -19.03 -17.23
CA ARG A 216 -16.19 -18.80 -18.61
C ARG A 216 -15.50 -17.44 -18.77
N SER A 217 -15.99 -16.43 -18.07
CA SER A 217 -15.43 -15.07 -18.02
C SER A 217 -13.96 -15.08 -17.55
N ALA A 218 -13.66 -15.80 -16.47
CA ALA A 218 -12.32 -15.91 -15.89
C ALA A 218 -11.37 -16.77 -16.76
N LYS A 219 -11.89 -17.74 -17.50
CA LYS A 219 -11.09 -18.58 -18.43
C LYS A 219 -10.51 -17.80 -19.61
N ALA A 220 -10.99 -16.59 -19.88
CA ALA A 220 -10.43 -15.73 -20.93
C ALA A 220 -9.04 -15.17 -20.57
N PHE A 221 -8.67 -15.18 -19.29
CA PHE A 221 -7.37 -14.69 -18.84
C PHE A 221 -6.29 -15.76 -18.98
N LYS A 222 -5.18 -15.45 -19.67
CA LYS A 222 -4.02 -16.35 -19.75
C LYS A 222 -3.29 -16.49 -18.42
N ILE A 223 -3.28 -15.41 -17.63
CA ILE A 223 -2.77 -15.37 -16.25
C ILE A 223 -3.91 -14.77 -15.43
N LEU A 224 -4.34 -15.48 -14.39
CA LEU A 224 -5.46 -15.04 -13.58
C LEU A 224 -5.08 -13.78 -12.79
N PRO A 225 -5.81 -12.66 -12.93
CA PRO A 225 -5.54 -11.44 -12.17
C PRO A 225 -5.75 -11.67 -10.68
N TYR A 226 -4.84 -11.15 -9.83
CA TYR A 226 -4.95 -11.31 -8.38
C TYR A 226 -6.27 -10.74 -7.85
N ASP A 227 -6.66 -9.57 -8.35
CA ASP A 227 -7.84 -8.84 -7.95
C ASP A 227 -9.12 -9.23 -8.70
N LEU A 228 -9.17 -10.40 -9.34
CA LEU A 228 -10.32 -10.82 -10.15
C LEU A 228 -11.67 -10.67 -9.42
N TYR A 229 -11.70 -10.91 -8.11
CA TYR A 229 -12.90 -10.79 -7.27
C TYR A 229 -12.86 -9.58 -6.33
N CYS A 230 -11.97 -8.61 -6.57
CA CYS A 230 -11.89 -7.39 -5.77
C CYS A 230 -12.94 -6.37 -6.26
N PRO A 231 -13.94 -6.00 -5.43
CA PRO A 231 -15.05 -5.15 -5.87
C PRO A 231 -14.61 -3.76 -6.35
N SER A 232 -13.60 -3.18 -5.72
CA SER A 232 -13.19 -1.79 -5.97
C SER A 232 -12.49 -1.57 -7.33
N ILE A 233 -12.17 -2.65 -8.06
CA ILE A 233 -11.44 -2.54 -9.33
C ILE A 233 -12.12 -3.27 -10.49
N GLN A 234 -13.30 -3.87 -10.29
CA GLN A 234 -13.96 -4.73 -11.30
C GLN A 234 -14.06 -4.06 -12.67
N SER A 235 -14.48 -2.81 -12.68
CA SER A 235 -14.63 -1.98 -13.89
C SER A 235 -13.31 -1.67 -14.60
N SER A 236 -12.18 -1.64 -13.87
CA SER A 236 -10.85 -1.31 -14.41
C SER A 236 -9.92 -2.53 -14.55
N LEU A 237 -10.38 -3.72 -14.17
CA LEU A 237 -9.55 -4.94 -14.09
C LEU A 237 -8.87 -5.24 -15.43
N VAL A 238 -9.64 -5.23 -16.52
CA VAL A 238 -9.16 -5.58 -17.87
C VAL A 238 -8.17 -4.55 -18.41
N GLU A 239 -8.31 -3.30 -18.00
CA GLU A 239 -7.42 -2.19 -18.39
C GLU A 239 -6.07 -2.28 -17.69
N ARG A 240 -6.03 -2.93 -16.52
CA ARG A 240 -4.83 -3.16 -15.70
C ARG A 240 -4.02 -4.41 -16.08
N ILE A 241 -4.33 -5.04 -17.22
CA ILE A 241 -3.63 -6.24 -17.70
C ILE A 241 -2.76 -5.89 -18.92
N CYS A 242 -1.47 -6.22 -18.83
CA CYS A 242 -0.55 -6.09 -19.95
C CYS A 242 -0.99 -6.97 -21.12
N LYS A 243 -1.16 -6.38 -22.30
CA LYS A 243 -1.62 -7.14 -23.49
C LYS A 243 -0.53 -8.01 -24.13
N ILE A 244 0.73 -7.81 -23.74
CA ILE A 244 1.89 -8.53 -24.29
C ILE A 244 2.22 -9.74 -23.42
N CYS A 245 2.43 -9.53 -22.11
CA CYS A 245 2.82 -10.60 -21.19
C CYS A 245 1.67 -11.13 -20.30
N HIS A 246 0.48 -10.55 -20.40
CA HIS A 246 -0.72 -10.92 -19.63
C HIS A 246 -0.62 -10.74 -18.11
N LEU A 247 0.44 -10.11 -17.62
CA LEU A 247 0.60 -9.78 -16.20
C LEU A 247 -0.40 -8.69 -15.79
N TYR A 248 -1.07 -8.90 -14.67
CA TYR A 248 -1.89 -7.89 -13.99
C TYR A 248 -0.99 -6.93 -13.19
N VAL A 249 -1.29 -5.62 -13.27
CA VAL A 249 -0.57 -4.57 -12.55
C VAL A 249 -1.59 -3.63 -11.89
N ALA A 250 -1.48 -3.45 -10.58
CA ALA A 250 -2.49 -2.73 -9.80
C ALA A 250 -2.60 -1.22 -10.09
N SER A 251 -1.58 -0.59 -10.69
CA SER A 251 -1.62 0.81 -11.13
C SER A 251 -1.59 0.89 -12.66
N GLN A 252 -2.40 1.80 -13.22
CA GLN A 252 -2.39 2.04 -14.67
C GLN A 252 -1.13 2.80 -15.10
N VAL A 253 -0.60 3.67 -14.24
CA VAL A 253 0.68 4.36 -14.47
C VAL A 253 1.82 3.36 -14.55
N MET A 254 1.89 2.44 -13.58
CA MET A 254 2.87 1.36 -13.60
C MET A 254 2.73 0.47 -14.83
N LEU A 255 1.50 0.17 -15.25
CA LEU A 255 1.27 -0.60 -16.46
C LEU A 255 1.81 0.11 -17.71
N LYS A 256 1.65 1.43 -17.83
CA LYS A 256 2.24 2.20 -18.93
C LYS A 256 3.76 2.09 -18.95
N LYS A 257 4.42 2.30 -17.80
CA LYS A 257 5.88 2.11 -17.65
C LYS A 257 6.29 0.68 -18.05
N HIS A 258 5.54 -0.34 -17.61
CA HIS A 258 5.77 -1.74 -17.97
C HIS A 258 5.63 -2.02 -19.49
N VAL A 259 4.61 -1.46 -20.15
CA VAL A 259 4.37 -1.67 -21.59
C VAL A 259 5.45 -1.02 -22.45
N GLN A 260 5.99 0.13 -22.04
CA GLN A 260 7.08 0.80 -22.77
C GLN A 260 8.32 -0.10 -22.91
N LEU A 261 8.62 -0.92 -21.91
CA LEU A 261 9.78 -1.83 -21.93
C LEU A 261 9.65 -2.96 -22.94
N HIS A 262 8.45 -3.50 -23.13
CA HIS A 262 8.22 -4.48 -24.19
C HIS A 262 8.51 -3.86 -25.56
N ARG A 263 8.10 -2.60 -25.77
CA ARG A 263 8.37 -1.88 -27.02
C ARG A 263 9.86 -1.61 -27.24
N GLN A 264 10.60 -1.33 -26.17
CA GLN A 264 12.06 -1.13 -26.24
C GLN A 264 12.81 -2.42 -26.58
N ARG A 265 12.28 -3.60 -26.21
CA ARG A 265 12.88 -4.90 -26.52
C ARG A 265 12.62 -5.37 -27.95
N ASP A 266 11.48 -4.98 -28.52
CA ASP A 266 11.16 -5.29 -29.92
C ASP A 266 11.98 -4.44 -30.91
N LEU A 267 12.54 -3.31 -30.45
CA LEU A 267 13.47 -2.47 -31.20
C LEU A 267 14.91 -2.95 -30.94
N GLY A 268 15.53 -3.62 -31.92
CA GLY A 268 16.90 -4.12 -31.81
C GLY A 268 17.94 -3.01 -31.50
N PRO A 269 19.16 -3.39 -31.07
CA PRO A 269 20.18 -2.47 -30.52
C PRO A 269 20.71 -1.38 -31.47
N GLY A 270 20.23 -1.29 -32.71
CA GLY A 270 20.70 -0.36 -33.75
C GLY A 270 19.98 0.99 -33.85
N GLN A 271 18.97 1.28 -33.01
CA GLN A 271 18.20 2.55 -33.07
C GLN A 271 18.21 3.37 -31.77
N LEU A 272 19.10 3.04 -30.82
CA LEU A 272 19.22 3.73 -29.52
C LEU A 272 19.92 5.12 -29.58
N ALA A 273 20.16 5.68 -30.77
CA ALA A 273 20.86 6.96 -30.92
C ALA A 273 20.01 8.21 -30.64
N HIS A 274 18.72 8.05 -30.34
CA HIS A 274 17.91 9.13 -29.80
C HIS A 274 17.44 8.72 -28.41
N ALA A 275 17.91 9.47 -27.41
CA ALA A 275 17.44 9.37 -26.04
C ALA A 275 15.90 9.24 -26.03
N PRO A 276 15.32 8.36 -25.18
CA PRO A 276 13.87 8.24 -25.12
C PRO A 276 13.27 9.63 -24.84
N PRO A 277 12.14 10.00 -25.47
CA PRO A 277 11.43 11.19 -25.03
C PRO A 277 11.19 11.03 -23.54
N GLN A 278 11.49 12.07 -22.75
CA GLN A 278 11.22 12.09 -21.33
C GLN A 278 9.82 11.53 -21.07
N PRO A 279 9.61 10.75 -19.99
CA PRO A 279 8.29 10.23 -19.66
C PRO A 279 7.30 11.38 -19.75
N GLN A 280 6.31 11.28 -20.65
CA GLN A 280 5.27 12.29 -20.76
C GLN A 280 4.63 12.43 -19.39
N ARG A 281 4.78 13.61 -18.78
CA ARG A 281 4.16 13.96 -17.51
C ARG A 281 2.68 13.60 -17.54
N ILE A 282 2.21 12.99 -16.47
CA ILE A 282 0.84 12.50 -16.35
C ILE A 282 -0.05 13.70 -16.11
N ARG A 283 -0.98 13.98 -17.03
CA ARG A 283 -1.97 15.03 -16.81
C ARG A 283 -3.13 14.49 -15.97
N PRO A 284 -3.34 14.97 -14.74
CA PRO A 284 -4.45 14.53 -13.92
C PRO A 284 -5.72 15.31 -14.26
N VAL A 285 -6.85 14.79 -13.83
CA VAL A 285 -8.16 15.46 -13.87
C VAL A 285 -8.29 16.42 -12.70
N GLN A 286 -7.79 16.02 -11.53
CA GLN A 286 -7.81 16.79 -10.31
C GLN A 286 -6.67 16.34 -9.40
N VAL A 287 -6.09 17.29 -8.68
CA VAL A 287 -5.22 16.99 -7.53
C VAL A 287 -6.07 17.10 -6.27
N ALA A 288 -6.11 16.02 -5.50
CA ALA A 288 -6.92 15.90 -4.30
C ALA A 288 -6.15 16.33 -3.04
N ALA A 289 -4.83 16.11 -3.02
CA ALA A 289 -3.96 16.51 -1.92
C ALA A 289 -2.51 16.67 -2.41
N LYS A 290 -1.74 17.50 -1.72
CA LYS A 290 -0.29 17.65 -1.89
C LYS A 290 0.41 17.40 -0.54
N ARG A 291 1.50 16.62 -0.56
CA ARG A 291 2.39 16.39 0.58
C ARG A 291 3.83 16.49 0.10
N HIS A 292 4.53 17.56 0.49
CA HIS A 292 5.88 17.85 0.01
C HIS A 292 5.95 17.86 -1.53
N ILE A 293 6.70 16.94 -2.16
CA ILE A 293 6.79 16.77 -3.62
C ILE A 293 5.80 15.73 -4.15
N GLU A 294 4.97 15.12 -3.31
CA GLU A 294 4.00 14.11 -3.72
C GLU A 294 2.59 14.72 -3.89
N LEU A 295 1.87 14.23 -4.89
CA LEU A 295 0.52 14.66 -5.24
C LEU A 295 -0.41 13.45 -5.30
N MET A 296 -1.53 13.52 -4.59
CA MET A 296 -2.63 12.58 -4.81
C MET A 296 -3.45 13.10 -5.99
N ALA A 297 -3.36 12.41 -7.12
CA ALA A 297 -3.98 12.82 -8.36
C ALA A 297 -5.07 11.83 -8.79
N PHE A 298 -6.23 12.36 -9.18
CA PHE A 298 -7.23 11.61 -9.94
C PHE A 298 -6.87 11.65 -11.42
N ILE A 299 -6.61 10.49 -12.00
CA ILE A 299 -6.23 10.36 -13.40
C ILE A 299 -7.42 9.79 -14.18
N ALA A 300 -7.84 10.48 -15.23
CA ALA A 300 -8.84 9.96 -16.16
C ALA A 300 -8.21 8.90 -17.08
N HIS A 301 -8.82 7.73 -17.09
CA HIS A 301 -8.59 6.71 -18.08
C HIS A 301 -9.93 6.34 -18.69
N ARG A 302 -10.18 6.88 -19.90
CA ARG A 302 -11.47 6.80 -20.61
C ARG A 302 -12.60 7.39 -19.75
N GLU A 303 -13.56 6.58 -19.32
CA GLU A 303 -14.73 6.98 -18.51
C GLU A 303 -14.47 6.83 -16.99
N MET A 304 -13.25 6.46 -16.59
CA MET A 304 -12.93 6.10 -15.21
C MET A 304 -11.92 7.03 -14.57
N LEU A 305 -12.06 7.24 -13.26
CA LEU A 305 -11.12 7.99 -12.43
C LEU A 305 -10.36 7.03 -11.51
N SER A 306 -9.03 7.14 -11.49
CA SER A 306 -8.16 6.40 -10.57
C SER A 306 -7.36 7.37 -9.73
N ALA A 307 -7.45 7.29 -8.41
CA ALA A 307 -6.58 8.04 -7.51
C ALA A 307 -5.20 7.36 -7.43
N GLU A 308 -4.12 8.11 -7.65
CA GLU A 308 -2.74 7.63 -7.49
C GLU A 308 -1.87 8.71 -6.83
N TRP A 309 -0.97 8.30 -5.93
CA TRP A 309 0.09 9.18 -5.45
C TRP A 309 1.23 9.18 -6.47
N LEU A 310 1.58 10.37 -6.96
CA LEU A 310 2.60 10.61 -7.96
C LEU A 310 3.57 11.69 -7.47
N ASP A 311 4.81 11.63 -7.96
CA ASP A 311 5.76 12.73 -7.79
C ASP A 311 5.30 13.95 -8.60
N GLU A 312 5.46 15.15 -8.06
CA GLU A 312 5.16 16.43 -8.71
C GLU A 312 5.89 16.56 -10.05
N ASP A 313 7.12 16.03 -10.16
CA ASP A 313 7.89 16.04 -11.41
C ASP A 313 7.33 15.11 -12.50
N ASP A 314 6.60 14.07 -12.08
CA ASP A 314 5.92 13.10 -12.95
C ASP A 314 4.53 13.59 -13.41
N VAL A 315 4.05 14.74 -12.91
CA VAL A 315 2.68 15.26 -13.14
C VAL A 315 2.69 16.57 -13.95
N ASP A 316 1.78 16.67 -14.92
CA ASP A 316 1.56 17.92 -15.66
C ASP A 316 0.50 18.76 -14.95
N LEU A 317 0.94 19.76 -14.20
CA LEU A 317 0.11 20.69 -13.43
C LEU A 317 -0.34 21.93 -14.21
N SER A 318 -0.05 22.00 -15.52
CA SER A 318 -0.41 23.15 -16.34
C SER A 318 -1.91 23.43 -16.26
N ASP A 319 -2.28 24.64 -15.83
CA ASP A 319 -3.64 25.13 -15.64
C ASP A 319 -4.47 24.43 -14.54
N MET A 320 -3.82 23.80 -13.55
CA MET A 320 -4.51 23.11 -12.46
C MET A 320 -4.33 23.80 -11.10
N LEU A 321 -5.42 23.91 -10.35
CA LEU A 321 -5.39 24.31 -8.94
C LEU A 321 -4.89 23.11 -8.12
N VAL A 322 -3.67 23.21 -7.63
CA VAL A 322 -3.15 22.28 -6.61
C VAL A 322 -3.61 22.82 -5.26
N PRO A 323 -4.27 22.00 -4.42
CA PRO A 323 -4.51 22.38 -3.05
C PRO A 323 -3.16 22.75 -2.44
N GLU A 324 -2.96 24.01 -2.04
CA GLU A 324 -1.85 24.35 -1.16
C GLU A 324 -2.02 23.44 0.06
N GLY A 325 -0.94 22.76 0.46
CA GLY A 325 -0.91 21.99 1.70
C GLY A 325 -1.02 22.97 2.85
N ASP A 326 -2.21 23.52 3.07
CA ASP A 326 -2.49 24.41 4.17
C ASP A 326 -2.45 23.53 5.42
N ILE A 327 -1.45 23.78 6.25
CA ILE A 327 -1.46 23.47 7.70
C ILE A 327 -2.56 24.32 8.40
N ASN A 328 -3.50 24.88 7.64
CA ASN A 328 -4.26 26.08 7.98
C ASN A 328 -5.76 25.96 7.66
N ASP A 329 -6.31 24.75 7.51
CA ASP A 329 -7.77 24.59 7.56
C ASP A 329 -8.27 24.77 9.01
N LYS A 330 -8.33 26.04 9.42
CA LYS A 330 -8.83 26.52 10.71
C LYS A 330 -10.37 26.44 10.80
N SER A 331 -11.05 25.72 9.92
CA SER A 331 -12.52 25.64 9.91
C SER A 331 -13.12 24.27 10.18
N ALA A 332 -12.32 23.19 10.12
CA ALA A 332 -12.75 21.89 10.61
C ALA A 332 -12.65 21.88 12.14
N THR A 333 -13.68 22.39 12.81
CA THR A 333 -13.88 22.10 14.23
C THR A 333 -14.04 20.59 14.34
N MET A 334 -12.98 19.91 14.78
CA MET A 334 -13.09 18.52 15.22
C MET A 334 -14.21 18.49 16.27
N PRO A 335 -15.25 17.68 16.09
CA PRO A 335 -16.27 17.55 17.11
C PRO A 335 -15.58 17.01 18.36
N ILE A 336 -15.58 17.80 19.43
CA ILE A 336 -15.17 17.34 20.75
C ILE A 336 -16.29 16.42 21.21
N VAL A 337 -16.15 15.13 20.95
CA VAL A 337 -17.00 14.08 21.51
C VAL A 337 -16.42 13.74 22.87
N THR A 338 -17.22 13.94 23.92
CA THR A 338 -16.81 13.55 25.28
C THR A 338 -16.70 12.03 25.39
N ILE A 339 -15.87 11.53 26.30
CA ILE A 339 -15.70 10.08 26.46
C ILE A 339 -17.02 9.42 26.88
N GLU A 340 -17.86 10.15 27.61
CA GLU A 340 -19.21 9.74 27.97
C GLU A 340 -20.14 9.63 26.74
N GLU A 341 -20.07 10.56 25.79
CA GLU A 341 -20.84 10.49 24.53
C GLU A 341 -20.37 9.34 23.63
N HIS A 342 -19.07 9.07 23.57
CA HIS A 342 -18.52 7.95 22.81
C HIS A 342 -18.93 6.59 23.41
N LEU A 343 -18.95 6.48 24.74
CA LEU A 343 -19.34 5.26 25.45
C LEU A 343 -20.86 5.03 25.51
N ALA A 344 -21.67 6.06 25.24
CA ALA A 344 -23.13 5.95 25.25
C ALA A 344 -23.71 5.20 24.03
N SER A 345 -22.98 5.14 22.91
CA SER A 345 -23.35 4.34 21.74
C SER A 345 -22.13 3.69 21.08
N PRO A 346 -21.60 2.59 21.65
CA PRO A 346 -20.39 1.94 21.15
C PRO A 346 -20.59 1.18 19.82
N TRP A 347 -21.78 1.25 19.24
CA TRP A 347 -22.14 0.57 18.00
C TRP A 347 -22.87 1.54 17.07
N GLU A 348 -22.26 1.87 15.93
CA GLU A 348 -23.01 2.35 14.78
C GLU A 348 -23.67 1.13 14.16
N ASP A 349 -25.01 1.08 14.21
CA ASP A 349 -25.81 0.04 13.59
C ASP A 349 -25.39 -0.15 12.12
N ASP A 350 -24.87 -1.33 11.79
CA ASP A 350 -24.74 -1.85 10.43
C ASP A 350 -26.15 -1.95 9.79
N ARG A 351 -26.66 -0.84 9.25
CA ARG A 351 -27.80 -0.87 8.33
C ARG A 351 -27.26 -0.85 6.91
N ARG A 352 -27.37 -2.04 6.31
CA ARG A 352 -27.14 -2.40 4.90
C ARG A 352 -27.57 -1.36 3.89
#